data_AF-A0A1F0CS88-F1
#
_entry.id   AF-A0A1F0CS88-F1
#
_cell.length_a   1.000
_cell.length_b   1.000
_cell.length_c   1.000
_cell.angle_alpha   90.00
_cell.angle_beta   90.00
_cell.angle_gamma   90.00
#
_symmetry.space_group_name_H-M   'P 1'
#
loop_
_entity.id
_entity.type
_entity.pdbx_description
1 polymer ?
#
loop_
_entity_poly.entity_id
_entity_poly.type
_entity_poly.pdbx_seq_one_letter_code
_entity_poly.pdbx_strand_id
1 'polypeptide(L)'
;MRGLVVDHNGVLDGAEEDRRRWRKLLSAVREEGLAVAIVSNAPDDASSDPIRQWEKDGYVDTVVLSGEVGVEKPDEKIFQEVASRLELPVNDLVLVDDSIINVKGAVEAGMIGVYYQQFDRMIVEVQNIFELEGEF
;
A
#
# COMPACT_ATOMS: atom_id res chain seq x y z
N MET A 1 14.39 -1.57 -2.58
CA MET A 1 13.03 -2.04 -2.27
C MET A 1 12.36 -2.49 -3.56
N ARG A 2 11.40 -3.43 -3.49
CA ARG A 2 10.79 -4.03 -4.69
C ARG A 2 9.28 -3.93 -4.77
N GLY A 3 8.60 -3.59 -3.66
CA GLY A 3 7.15 -3.42 -3.67
C GLY A 3 6.66 -2.32 -2.75
N LEU A 4 5.66 -1.57 -3.21
CA LEU A 4 4.92 -0.57 -2.45
C LEU A 4 3.58 -1.16 -2.03
N VAL A 5 3.31 -1.15 -0.73
CA VAL A 5 2.08 -1.60 -0.12
C VAL A 5 1.40 -0.39 0.51
N VAL A 6 0.13 -0.16 0.21
CA VAL A 6 -0.61 1.01 0.69
C VAL A 6 -1.90 0.61 1.39
N ASP A 7 -2.27 1.34 2.45
CA ASP A 7 -3.65 1.28 2.94
C ASP A 7 -4.61 1.90 1.94
N HIS A 8 -5.90 1.58 2.06
CA HIS A 8 -6.95 2.24 1.32
C HIS A 8 -7.60 3.36 2.12
N ASN A 9 -8.18 3.04 3.28
CA ASN A 9 -8.94 4.01 4.07
C ASN A 9 -7.98 4.98 4.76
N GLY A 10 -8.25 6.29 4.66
CA GLY A 10 -7.36 7.34 5.17
C GLY A 10 -6.16 7.64 4.27
N VAL A 11 -5.92 6.86 3.21
CA VAL A 11 -4.75 7.00 2.31
C VAL A 11 -5.19 7.23 0.87
N LEU A 12 -5.92 6.28 0.27
CA LEU A 12 -6.36 6.32 -1.13
C LEU A 12 -7.78 6.86 -1.34
N ASP A 13 -8.57 6.96 -0.27
CA ASP A 13 -9.97 7.43 -0.31
C ASP A 13 -10.13 8.92 0.04
N GLY A 14 -9.03 9.67 0.05
CA GLY A 14 -8.99 11.10 0.34
C GLY A 14 -9.62 12.00 -0.73
N ALA A 15 -9.29 13.29 -0.68
CA ALA A 15 -9.77 14.28 -1.64
C ALA A 15 -9.39 13.93 -3.09
N GLU A 16 -10.19 14.37 -4.06
CA GLU A 16 -9.95 14.02 -5.48
C GLU A 16 -8.57 14.44 -5.99
N GLU A 17 -8.04 15.54 -5.47
CA GLU A 17 -6.66 15.96 -5.77
C GLU A 17 -5.64 14.92 -5.32
N ASP A 18 -5.70 14.46 -4.07
CA ASP A 18 -4.80 13.42 -3.55
C ASP A 18 -5.00 12.10 -4.30
N ARG A 19 -6.23 11.70 -4.61
CA ARG A 19 -6.49 10.48 -5.40
C ARG A 19 -5.85 10.55 -6.78
N ARG A 20 -5.85 11.71 -7.43
CA ARG A 20 -5.17 11.91 -8.72
C ARG A 20 -3.65 11.76 -8.57
N ARG A 21 -3.07 12.31 -7.51
CA ARG A 21 -1.63 12.20 -7.22
C ARG A 21 -1.23 10.77 -6.90
N TRP A 22 -2.04 10.06 -6.11
CA TRP A 22 -1.87 8.64 -5.85
C TRP A 22 -1.91 7.81 -7.12
N ARG A 23 -2.92 7.98 -7.99
CA ARG A 23 -2.97 7.28 -9.28
C ARG A 23 -1.69 7.49 -10.09
N LYS A 24 -1.20 8.73 -10.16
CA LYS A 24 0.06 9.06 -10.85
C LYS A 24 1.25 8.35 -10.24
N LEU A 25 1.38 8.36 -8.91
CA LEU A 25 2.45 7.67 -8.19
C LEU A 25 2.42 6.16 -8.41
N LEU A 26 1.26 5.52 -8.22
CA LEU A 26 1.12 4.07 -8.39
C LEU A 26 1.45 3.64 -9.82
N SER A 27 1.02 4.41 -10.83
CA SER A 27 1.40 4.16 -12.22
C SER A 27 2.92 4.25 -12.42
N ALA A 28 3.58 5.29 -11.91
CA ALA A 28 5.03 5.43 -12.06
C ALA A 28 5.81 4.31 -11.34
N VAL A 29 5.39 3.92 -10.13
CA VAL A 29 5.98 2.79 -9.40
C VAL A 29 5.90 1.51 -10.25
N ARG A 30 4.76 1.25 -10.88
CA ARG A 30 4.57 0.09 -11.76
C ARG A 30 5.38 0.19 -13.06
N GLU A 31 5.51 1.38 -13.64
CA GLU A 31 6.33 1.61 -14.83
C GLU A 31 7.81 1.31 -14.59
N GLU A 32 8.31 1.50 -13.37
CA GLU A 32 9.64 1.08 -12.91
C GLU A 32 9.75 -0.44 -12.64
N GLY A 33 8.69 -1.21 -12.90
CA GLY A 33 8.67 -2.66 -12.69
C GLY A 33 8.59 -3.08 -11.22
N LEU A 34 8.20 -2.18 -10.32
CA LEU A 34 7.98 -2.45 -8.91
C LEU A 34 6.56 -2.97 -8.68
N ALA A 35 6.41 -3.88 -7.73
CA ALA A 35 5.11 -4.42 -7.36
C ALA A 35 4.30 -3.40 -6.53
N VAL A 36 2.98 -3.40 -6.68
CA VAL A 36 2.08 -2.54 -5.91
C VAL A 36 0.93 -3.35 -5.35
N ALA A 37 0.66 -3.21 -4.05
CA ALA A 37 -0.49 -3.84 -3.41
C ALA A 37 -1.28 -2.87 -2.53
N ILE A 38 -2.57 -3.15 -2.37
CA ILE A 38 -3.39 -2.58 -1.30
C ILE A 38 -3.55 -3.61 -0.19
N VAL A 39 -3.41 -3.18 1.06
CA VAL A 39 -3.78 -3.97 2.24
C VAL A 39 -4.70 -3.15 3.14
N SER A 40 -5.94 -3.62 3.32
CA SER A 40 -6.97 -2.87 4.05
C SER A 40 -7.62 -3.73 5.13
N ASN A 41 -7.79 -3.16 6.31
CA ASN A 41 -8.62 -3.75 7.36
C ASN A 41 -10.10 -3.49 7.02
N ALA A 42 -10.67 -4.36 6.20
CA ALA A 42 -12.00 -4.21 5.63
C ALA A 42 -12.68 -5.59 5.45
N PRO A 43 -14.02 -5.66 5.50
CA PRO A 43 -14.75 -6.92 5.28
C PRO A 43 -14.60 -7.42 3.84
N ASP A 44 -14.80 -8.72 3.62
CA ASP A 44 -14.91 -9.31 2.28
C ASP A 44 -16.38 -9.35 1.82
N ASP A 45 -16.94 -8.17 1.56
CA ASP A 45 -18.29 -8.00 1.01
C ASP A 45 -18.35 -6.82 0.03
N ALA A 46 -19.55 -6.51 -0.47
CA ALA A 46 -19.78 -5.46 -1.46
C ALA A 46 -19.33 -4.05 -1.00
N SER A 47 -19.16 -3.80 0.30
CA SER A 47 -18.62 -2.52 0.77
C SER A 47 -17.15 -2.31 0.39
N SER A 48 -16.44 -3.39 0.08
CA SER A 48 -15.04 -3.37 -0.36
C SER A 48 -14.86 -3.34 -1.88
N ASP A 49 -15.95 -3.30 -2.66
CA ASP A 49 -15.90 -3.17 -4.12
C ASP A 49 -15.08 -1.95 -4.59
N PRO A 50 -15.17 -0.76 -3.96
CA PRO A 50 -14.32 0.38 -4.32
C PRO A 50 -12.82 0.10 -4.13
N ILE A 51 -12.44 -0.72 -3.15
CA ILE A 51 -11.04 -1.11 -2.90
C ILE A 51 -10.57 -2.04 -4.01
N ARG A 52 -11.36 -3.07 -4.34
CA ARG A 52 -11.07 -4.02 -5.42
C ARG A 52 -11.05 -3.36 -6.80
N GLN A 53 -11.70 -2.20 -6.96
CA GLN A 53 -11.69 -1.46 -8.21
C GLN A 53 -10.28 -0.99 -8.61
N TRP A 54 -9.40 -0.70 -7.65
CA TRP A 54 -8.02 -0.30 -7.95
C TRP A 54 -7.22 -1.39 -8.66
N GLU A 55 -7.42 -2.66 -8.28
CA GLU A 55 -6.83 -3.82 -8.95
C GLU A 55 -7.47 -4.05 -10.33
N LYS A 56 -8.80 -3.96 -10.43
CA LYS A 56 -9.53 -4.09 -11.70
C LYS A 56 -9.14 -3.03 -12.72
N ASP A 57 -8.87 -1.81 -12.26
CA ASP A 57 -8.42 -0.67 -13.08
C ASP A 57 -6.92 -0.75 -13.40
N GLY A 58 -6.18 -1.70 -12.81
CA GLY A 58 -4.77 -1.94 -13.07
C GLY A 58 -3.80 -0.96 -12.40
N TYR A 59 -4.23 -0.26 -11.34
CA TYR A 59 -3.35 0.61 -10.56
C TYR A 59 -2.48 -0.18 -9.57
N VAL A 60 -2.95 -1.35 -9.14
CA VAL A 60 -2.24 -2.22 -8.21
C VAL A 60 -2.29 -3.66 -8.71
N ASP A 61 -1.30 -4.47 -8.35
CA ASP A 61 -1.18 -5.86 -8.78
C ASP A 61 -2.03 -6.80 -7.92
N THR A 62 -2.31 -6.43 -6.67
CA THR A 62 -3.22 -7.19 -5.79
C THR A 62 -3.87 -6.34 -4.70
N VAL A 63 -5.05 -6.77 -4.25
CA VAL A 63 -5.75 -6.25 -3.07
C VAL A 63 -5.87 -7.36 -2.02
N VAL A 64 -5.48 -7.05 -0.78
CA VAL A 64 -5.63 -7.92 0.39
C VAL A 64 -6.58 -7.26 1.39
N LEU A 65 -7.68 -7.93 1.70
CA LEU A 65 -8.66 -7.48 2.69
C LEU A 65 -8.58 -8.36 3.94
N SER A 66 -8.55 -7.77 5.13
CA SER A 66 -8.49 -8.54 6.37
C SER A 66 -9.66 -9.52 6.54
N GLY A 67 -10.86 -9.13 6.08
CA GLY A 67 -12.04 -10.00 6.09
C GLY A 67 -11.95 -11.22 5.18
N GLU A 68 -11.13 -11.14 4.12
CA GLU A 68 -10.89 -12.24 3.17
C GLU A 68 -9.91 -13.26 3.77
N VAL A 69 -8.85 -12.76 4.43
CA VAL A 69 -7.72 -13.60 4.89
C VAL A 69 -7.81 -13.98 6.37
N GLY A 70 -8.74 -13.37 7.12
CA GLY A 70 -9.01 -13.68 8.53
C GLY A 70 -7.99 -13.14 9.53
N VAL A 71 -7.07 -12.29 9.09
CA VAL A 71 -6.06 -11.59 9.90
C VAL A 71 -6.03 -10.11 9.49
N GLU A 72 -5.73 -9.21 10.42
CA GLU A 72 -5.76 -7.76 10.19
C GLU A 72 -4.46 -7.09 10.61
N LYS A 73 -4.13 -5.92 10.02
CA LYS A 73 -3.03 -5.09 10.52
C LYS A 73 -3.33 -4.69 11.97
N PRO A 74 -2.35 -4.71 12.90
CA PRO A 74 -0.91 -4.83 12.68
C PRO A 74 -0.32 -6.26 12.78
N ASP A 75 -1.13 -7.33 12.71
CA ASP A 75 -0.62 -8.72 12.80
C ASP A 75 0.35 -9.02 11.65
N GLU A 76 1.53 -9.58 11.94
CA GLU A 76 2.57 -9.87 10.95
C GLU A 76 2.07 -10.77 9.80
N LYS A 77 1.08 -11.61 10.06
CA LYS A 77 0.55 -12.56 9.07
C LYS A 77 -0.10 -11.87 7.89
N ILE A 78 -0.71 -10.69 8.07
CA ILE A 78 -1.30 -9.98 6.94
C ILE A 78 -0.21 -9.43 6.01
N PHE A 79 0.92 -8.99 6.56
CA PHE A 79 2.05 -8.52 5.77
C PHE A 79 2.73 -9.67 5.03
N GLN A 80 2.82 -10.84 5.66
CA GLN A 80 3.30 -12.08 5.02
C GLN A 80 2.38 -12.52 3.88
N GLU A 81 1.06 -12.40 4.04
CA GLU A 81 0.08 -12.71 3.00
C GLU A 81 0.24 -11.77 1.79
N VAL A 82 0.39 -10.46 2.01
CA VAL A 82 0.69 -9.50 0.93
C VAL A 82 1.99 -9.87 0.22
N ALA A 83 3.05 -10.15 0.98
CA ALA A 83 4.35 -10.54 0.43
C ALA A 83 4.27 -11.83 -0.40
N SER A 84 3.50 -12.82 0.06
CA SER A 84 3.25 -14.06 -0.66
C SER A 84 2.53 -13.83 -1.98
N ARG A 85 1.50 -12.96 -2.02
CA ARG A 85 0.78 -12.63 -3.27
C ARG A 85 1.65 -11.87 -4.28
N LEU A 86 2.57 -11.05 -3.78
CA LEU A 86 3.54 -10.33 -4.61
C LEU A 86 4.77 -11.17 -5.00
N GLU A 87 4.93 -12.37 -4.45
CA GLU A 87 6.12 -13.22 -4.61
C GLU A 87 7.44 -12.50 -4.23
N LEU A 88 7.38 -11.67 -3.18
CA LEU A 88 8.50 -10.90 -2.66
C LEU A 88 8.77 -11.23 -1.18
N PRO A 89 10.01 -11.09 -0.69
CA PRO A 89 10.25 -11.14 0.75
C PRO A 89 9.66 -9.91 1.42
N VAL A 90 9.11 -10.06 2.63
CA VAL A 90 8.54 -8.94 3.42
C VAL A 90 9.53 -7.78 3.57
N ASN A 91 10.83 -8.08 3.70
CA ASN A 91 11.89 -7.07 3.84
C ASN A 91 12.17 -6.23 2.58
N ASP A 92 11.60 -6.61 1.42
CA ASP A 92 11.66 -5.82 0.19
C ASP A 92 10.43 -4.93 0.01
N LEU A 93 9.50 -4.92 0.97
CA LEU A 93 8.26 -4.15 0.90
C LEU A 93 8.27 -2.88 1.76
N VAL A 94 7.61 -1.85 1.25
CA VAL A 94 7.35 -0.60 1.95
C VAL A 94 5.85 -0.50 2.24
N LEU A 95 5.44 -0.32 3.51
CA LEU A 95 4.06 -0.02 3.85
C LEU A 95 3.86 1.50 3.99
N VAL A 96 2.84 2.05 3.34
CA VAL A 96 2.29 3.39 3.63
C VAL A 96 0.92 3.24 4.27
N ASP A 97 0.77 3.75 5.49
CA ASP A 97 -0.45 3.59 6.29
C ASP A 97 -0.65 4.80 7.24
N ASP A 98 -1.90 5.21 7.47
CA ASP A 98 -2.26 6.36 8.32
C ASP A 98 -2.46 5.99 9.80
N SER A 99 -2.37 4.70 10.13
CA SER A 99 -2.30 4.20 11.50
C SER A 99 -0.86 3.94 11.91
N ILE A 100 -0.37 4.72 12.90
CA ILE A 100 0.98 4.53 13.43
C ILE A 100 1.19 3.13 14.03
N ILE A 101 0.12 2.48 14.48
CA ILE A 101 0.18 1.12 15.02
C ILE A 101 0.43 0.11 13.88
N ASN A 102 -0.21 0.29 12.72
CA ASN A 102 0.01 -0.55 11.54
C ASN A 102 1.43 -0.37 10.99
N VAL A 103 1.89 0.88 10.88
CA VAL A 103 3.27 1.21 10.46
C VAL A 103 4.28 0.54 11.37
N LYS A 104 4.07 0.62 12.69
CA LYS A 104 4.93 -0.06 13.66
C LYS A 104 4.91 -1.58 13.47
N GLY A 105 3.74 -2.19 13.30
CA GLY A 105 3.61 -3.63 13.05
C GLY A 105 4.35 -4.08 11.79
N ALA A 106 4.27 -3.29 10.72
CA ALA A 106 5.00 -3.57 9.48
C ALA A 106 6.52 -3.52 9.67
N VAL A 107 7.02 -2.53 10.43
CA VAL A 107 8.44 -2.44 10.78
C VAL A 107 8.88 -3.63 11.64
N GLU A 108 8.08 -4.04 12.63
CA GLU A 108 8.36 -5.23 13.45
C GLU A 108 8.36 -6.52 12.63
N ALA A 109 7.55 -6.60 11.56
CA ALA A 109 7.52 -7.69 10.59
C ALA A 109 8.67 -7.66 9.56
N GLY A 110 9.49 -6.60 9.55
CA GLY A 110 10.68 -6.45 8.69
C GLY A 110 10.50 -5.55 7.45
N MET A 111 9.32 -4.97 7.24
CA MET A 111 9.09 -3.99 6.17
C MET A 111 9.74 -2.64 6.50
N ILE A 112 9.87 -1.79 5.48
CA ILE A 112 10.01 -0.34 5.72
C ILE A 112 8.61 0.24 5.95
N GLY A 113 8.40 0.95 7.05
CA GLY A 113 7.12 1.62 7.34
C GLY A 113 7.20 3.13 7.11
N VAL A 114 6.24 3.67 6.36
CA VAL A 114 6.06 5.10 6.09
C VAL A 114 4.73 5.55 6.69
N TYR A 115 4.78 6.51 7.60
CA TYR A 115 3.59 7.00 8.28
C TYR A 115 2.90 8.10 7.46
N TYR A 116 1.69 7.80 6.97
CA TYR A 116 0.91 8.73 6.18
C TYR A 116 0.14 9.72 7.05
N GLN A 117 0.36 11.00 6.79
CA GLN A 117 -0.45 12.10 7.36
C GLN A 117 -0.81 13.15 6.30
N GLN A 118 0.06 13.31 5.31
CA GLN A 118 -0.10 14.22 4.19
C GLN A 118 0.72 13.68 3.03
N PHE A 119 0.21 13.84 1.81
CA PHE A 119 0.84 13.33 0.60
C PHE A 119 2.25 13.92 0.40
N ASP A 120 2.40 15.25 0.56
CA ASP A 120 3.67 15.96 0.33
C ASP A 120 4.83 15.49 1.20
N ARG A 121 4.54 14.98 2.40
CA ARG A 121 5.57 14.40 3.27
C ARG A 121 5.89 12.97 2.83
N MET A 122 4.85 12.17 2.63
CA MET A 122 5.00 10.75 2.29
C MET A 122 5.74 10.57 0.96
N ILE A 123 5.44 11.40 -0.04
CA ILE A 123 6.03 11.27 -1.37
C ILE A 123 7.55 11.44 -1.34
N VAL A 124 8.07 12.35 -0.53
CA VAL A 124 9.52 12.54 -0.37
C VAL A 124 10.18 11.28 0.17
N GLU A 125 9.53 10.59 1.11
CA GLU A 125 10.04 9.32 1.66
C GLU A 125 9.99 8.21 0.60
N VAL A 126 8.86 8.05 -0.09
CA VAL A 126 8.67 7.01 -1.12
C VAL A 126 9.61 7.20 -2.30
N GLN A 127 9.75 8.43 -2.83
CA GLN A 127 10.68 8.71 -3.93
C GLN A 127 12.13 8.40 -3.55
N ASN A 128 12.56 8.72 -2.33
CA ASN A 128 13.91 8.39 -1.89
C ASN A 128 14.12 6.88 -1.73
N ILE A 129 13.11 6.14 -1.26
CA ILE A 129 13.22 4.68 -1.04
C ILE A 129 13.29 3.91 -2.36
N PHE A 130 12.54 4.34 -3.36
CA PHE A 130 12.45 3.68 -4.67
C PHE A 130 13.26 4.36 -5.76
N GLU A 131 13.99 5.44 -5.44
CA GLU A 131 14.77 6.25 -6.38
C GLU A 131 13.93 6.76 -7.57
N LEU A 132 12.66 7.12 -7.31
CA LEU A 132 11.73 7.57 -8.34
C LEU A 132 11.98 9.03 -8.74
N GLU A 133 12.14 9.25 -10.03
CA GLU A 133 12.21 10.59 -10.62
C GLU A 133 10.82 11.14 -10.98
N GLY A 134 10.64 12.46 -10.90
CA GLY A 134 9.41 13.14 -11.30
C GLY A 134 8.72 13.93 -10.18
N GLU A 135 7.68 14.66 -10.56
CA GLU A 135 6.80 15.40 -9.63
C GLU A 135 5.45 14.66 -9.50
N PHE A 136 4.99 14.42 -8.28
CA PHE A 136 3.79 13.64 -7.98
C PHE A 136 2.75 14.43 -7.18
#